data_AF-A0A117SHA1-F1
#
_entry.id   AF-A0A117SHA1-F1
#
_cell.length_a   1.000
_cell.length_b   1.000
_cell.length_c   1.000
_cell.angle_alpha   90.00
_cell.angle_beta   90.00
_cell.angle_gamma   90.00
#
_symmetry.space_group_name_H-M   'P 1'
#
loop_
_entity.id
_entity.type
_entity.pdbx_description
1 polymer ?
#
loop_
_entity_poly.entity_id
_entity_poly.type
_entity_poly.pdbx_seq_one_letter_code
_entity_poly.pdbx_strand_id
1 'polypeptide(L)'
;MNSIDLKGKETFLNVLLALLWIVITLLGATGHYLAGMLTGVVLMLIYMMLGASKDGKLNTSFFFYPLLAWAVLWILSFILSDYYSAVFAGRKPDFTILGLHPSFAWTVLTYWIGGMVTLGYGYSKLARYWLTDEDWKAFKEKIAKLKESNETSVDRVADYTVNIGAKTIGGGK
;
A
#
# COMPACT_ATOMS: atom_id res chain seq x y z
N MET A 1 1.88 -24.13 -9.54
CA MET A 1 1.06 -22.90 -9.40
C MET A 1 1.92 -21.74 -9.86
N ASN A 2 1.47 -20.93 -10.84
CA ASN A 2 2.31 -19.89 -11.42
C ASN A 2 2.50 -18.74 -10.42
N SER A 3 3.74 -18.25 -10.33
CA SER A 3 4.14 -17.15 -9.46
C SER A 3 5.10 -16.25 -10.20
N ILE A 4 4.95 -14.95 -10.03
CA ILE A 4 5.89 -13.94 -10.51
C ILE A 4 7.02 -13.84 -9.50
N ASP A 5 8.26 -14.05 -9.95
CA ASP A 5 9.44 -13.93 -9.11
C ASP A 5 9.96 -12.48 -9.09
N LEU A 6 9.92 -11.91 -7.90
CA LEU A 6 10.39 -10.57 -7.54
C LEU A 6 11.68 -10.63 -6.71
N LYS A 7 12.14 -11.82 -6.31
CA LYS A 7 13.33 -11.98 -5.49
C LYS A 7 14.55 -11.45 -6.25
N GLY A 8 15.33 -10.60 -5.59
CA GLY A 8 16.48 -9.92 -6.21
C GLY A 8 16.12 -8.75 -7.14
N LYS A 9 14.83 -8.49 -7.40
CA LYS A 9 14.37 -7.32 -8.16
C LYS A 9 13.84 -6.20 -7.27
N GLU A 10 13.72 -6.42 -5.96
CA GLU A 10 13.21 -5.44 -4.99
C GLU A 10 13.97 -4.11 -5.05
N THR A 11 15.30 -4.13 -5.09
CA THR A 11 16.12 -2.90 -5.23
C THR A 11 15.80 -2.16 -6.52
N PHE A 12 15.71 -2.88 -7.65
CA PHE A 12 15.36 -2.30 -8.93
C PHE A 12 13.95 -1.69 -8.90
N LEU A 13 12.97 -2.40 -8.33
CA LEU A 13 11.60 -1.92 -8.21
C LEU A 13 11.50 -0.69 -7.30
N ASN A 14 12.27 -0.63 -6.21
CA ASN A 14 12.35 0.55 -5.34
C ASN A 14 12.97 1.76 -6.05
N VAL A 15 14.04 1.56 -6.83
CA VAL A 15 14.63 2.63 -7.66
C VAL A 15 13.62 3.10 -8.70
N LEU A 16 12.92 2.16 -9.35
CA LEU A 16 11.86 2.48 -10.31
C LEU A 16 10.72 3.28 -9.67
N LEU A 17 10.29 2.91 -8.45
CA LEU A 17 9.29 3.66 -7.68
C LEU A 17 9.74 5.09 -7.39
N ALA A 18 11.01 5.29 -7.00
CA ALA A 18 11.56 6.62 -6.78
C ALA A 18 11.57 7.45 -8.07
N LEU A 19 11.94 6.85 -9.20
CA LEU A 19 11.90 7.51 -10.51
C LEU A 19 10.46 7.86 -10.93
N LEU A 20 9.51 6.95 -10.73
CA LEU A 20 8.09 7.19 -11.03
C LEU A 20 7.53 8.34 -10.20
N TRP A 21 7.90 8.47 -8.92
CA TRP A 21 7.55 9.63 -8.10
C TRP A 21 8.04 10.94 -8.71
N ILE A 22 9.31 11.00 -9.13
CA ILE A 22 9.87 12.20 -9.79
C ILE A 22 9.08 12.53 -11.06
N VAL A 23 8.80 11.53 -11.90
CA VAL A 23 8.02 11.71 -13.13
C VAL A 23 6.62 12.25 -12.83
N ILE A 24 5.92 11.69 -11.84
CA ILE A 24 4.59 12.16 -11.44
C ILE A 24 4.63 13.62 -10.98
N THR A 25 5.62 14.00 -10.17
CA THR A 25 5.79 15.38 -9.71
C THR A 25 6.04 16.35 -10.87
N LEU A 26 6.88 15.97 -11.84
CA LEU A 26 7.16 16.78 -13.03
C LEU A 26 5.93 16.90 -13.95
N LEU A 27 5.19 15.82 -14.17
CA LEU A 27 3.95 15.84 -14.95
C LEU A 27 2.89 16.73 -14.28
N GLY A 28 2.77 16.68 -12.96
CA GLY A 28 1.90 17.57 -12.20
C GLY A 28 2.32 19.04 -12.31
N ALA A 29 3.62 19.33 -12.21
CA ALA A 29 4.16 20.68 -12.31
C ALA A 29 4.02 21.29 -13.72
N THR A 30 4.04 20.46 -14.77
CA THR A 30 3.89 20.89 -16.17
C THR A 30 2.43 20.87 -16.66
N GLY A 31 1.47 20.57 -15.79
CA GLY A 31 0.04 20.56 -16.12
C GLY A 31 -0.47 19.30 -16.84
N HIS A 32 0.37 18.27 -17.02
CA HIS A 32 -0.01 16.99 -17.62
C HIS A 32 -0.68 16.06 -16.59
N TYR A 33 -1.78 16.53 -15.98
CA TYR A 33 -2.41 15.89 -14.83
C TYR A 33 -2.88 14.45 -15.09
N LEU A 34 -3.53 14.18 -16.23
CA LEU A 34 -4.00 12.83 -16.58
C LEU A 34 -2.83 11.85 -16.68
N ALA A 35 -1.75 12.25 -17.37
CA ALA A 35 -0.55 11.43 -17.49
C ALA A 35 0.09 11.16 -16.12
N GLY A 36 0.13 12.16 -15.24
CA GLY A 36 0.57 12.01 -13.85
C GLY A 36 -0.28 11.00 -13.07
N MET A 37 -1.61 11.08 -13.17
CA MET A 37 -2.52 10.15 -12.51
C MET A 37 -2.38 8.72 -13.02
N LEU A 38 -2.28 8.52 -14.34
CA LEU A 38 -2.06 7.19 -14.93
C LEU A 38 -0.71 6.58 -14.50
N THR A 39 0.34 7.41 -14.46
CA THR A 39 1.65 7.00 -13.93
C THR A 39 1.56 6.62 -12.44
N GLY A 40 0.74 7.35 -11.67
CA GLY A 40 0.40 7.03 -10.29
C GLY A 40 -0.23 5.65 -10.12
N VAL A 41 -1.09 5.20 -11.05
CA VAL A 41 -1.65 3.84 -11.02
C VAL A 41 -0.55 2.79 -11.15
N VAL A 42 0.40 2.99 -12.07
CA VAL A 42 1.53 2.08 -12.27
C VAL A 42 2.40 2.02 -11.02
N LEU A 43 2.71 3.17 -10.43
CA LEU A 43 3.45 3.28 -9.17
C LEU A 43 2.76 2.51 -8.04
N MET A 44 1.45 2.71 -7.86
CA MET A 44 0.68 2.04 -6.82
C MET A 44 0.57 0.53 -7.06
N LEU A 45 0.44 0.11 -8.31
CA LEU A 45 0.43 -1.31 -8.67
C LEU A 45 1.74 -1.98 -8.26
N ILE A 46 2.89 -1.35 -8.52
CA ILE A 46 4.20 -1.87 -8.10
C ILE A 46 4.30 -1.94 -6.57
N TYR A 47 3.85 -0.91 -5.84
CA TYR A 47 3.82 -0.95 -4.37
C TYR A 47 2.98 -2.09 -3.84
N MET A 48 1.78 -2.31 -4.39
CA MET A 48 0.91 -3.40 -3.97
C MET A 48 1.49 -4.77 -4.33
N MET A 49 2.14 -4.91 -5.49
CA MET A 49 2.83 -6.15 -5.87
C MET A 49 3.94 -6.51 -4.88
N LEU A 50 4.75 -5.53 -4.47
CA LEU A 50 5.77 -5.72 -3.44
C LEU A 50 5.14 -6.09 -2.09
N GLY A 51 4.10 -5.35 -1.67
CA GLY A 51 3.42 -5.58 -0.39
C GLY A 51 2.64 -6.90 -0.31
N ALA A 52 2.13 -7.42 -1.43
CA ALA A 52 1.43 -8.70 -1.50
C ALA A 52 2.36 -9.89 -1.80
N SER A 53 3.66 -9.64 -2.00
CA SER A 53 4.62 -10.71 -2.27
C SER A 53 4.99 -11.44 -0.98
N LYS A 54 5.07 -12.77 -1.04
CA LYS A 54 5.55 -13.63 0.05
C LYS A 54 6.87 -14.26 -0.37
N ASP A 55 7.92 -14.04 0.40
CA ASP A 55 9.28 -14.52 0.12
C ASP A 55 9.80 -14.13 -1.29
N GLY A 56 9.41 -12.92 -1.75
CA GLY A 56 9.74 -12.42 -3.09
C GLY A 56 8.94 -13.07 -4.21
N LYS A 57 7.89 -13.85 -3.91
CA LYS A 57 7.01 -14.45 -4.92
C LYS A 57 5.60 -13.88 -4.82
N LEU A 58 5.09 -13.41 -5.94
CA LEU A 58 3.71 -12.96 -6.08
C LEU A 58 2.90 -14.02 -6.82
N ASN A 59 1.77 -14.45 -6.25
CA ASN A 59 0.90 -15.40 -6.92
C ASN A 59 0.26 -14.78 -8.18
N THR A 60 0.31 -15.48 -9.32
CA THR A 60 -0.21 -14.94 -10.59
C THR A 60 -1.72 -14.71 -10.55
N SER A 61 -2.49 -15.54 -9.85
CA SER A 61 -3.93 -15.32 -9.67
C SER A 61 -4.19 -14.05 -8.89
N PHE A 62 -3.40 -13.78 -7.83
CA PHE A 62 -3.46 -12.55 -7.04
C PHE A 62 -3.13 -11.30 -7.86
N PHE A 63 -2.18 -11.43 -8.79
CA PHE A 63 -1.82 -10.35 -9.71
C PHE A 63 -2.97 -10.01 -10.67
N PHE A 64 -3.57 -10.99 -11.35
CA PHE A 64 -4.70 -10.72 -12.26
C PHE A 64 -5.95 -10.25 -11.50
N TYR A 65 -6.21 -10.85 -10.35
CA TYR A 65 -7.28 -10.42 -9.45
C TYR A 65 -6.82 -10.58 -7.99
N PRO A 66 -6.75 -9.51 -7.19
CA PRO A 66 -7.42 -8.22 -7.41
C PRO A 66 -6.57 -7.13 -8.07
N LEU A 67 -5.25 -7.27 -8.15
CA LEU A 67 -4.36 -6.12 -8.42
C LEU A 67 -4.56 -5.48 -9.79
N LEU A 68 -4.55 -6.28 -10.87
CA LEU A 68 -4.72 -5.77 -12.23
C LEU A 68 -6.15 -5.25 -12.46
N ALA A 69 -7.16 -5.97 -11.95
CA ALA A 69 -8.55 -5.51 -12.00
C ALA A 69 -8.73 -4.14 -11.33
N TRP A 70 -8.10 -3.93 -10.16
CA TRP A 70 -8.07 -2.64 -9.49
C TRP A 70 -7.42 -1.55 -10.36
N ALA A 71 -6.28 -1.87 -10.99
CA ALA A 71 -5.57 -0.90 -11.85
C ALA A 71 -6.42 -0.49 -13.05
N VAL A 72 -7.14 -1.42 -13.68
CA VAL A 72 -8.07 -1.11 -14.77
C VAL A 72 -9.19 -0.19 -14.29
N LEU A 73 -9.80 -0.45 -13.13
CA LEU A 73 -10.86 0.42 -12.59
C LEU A 73 -10.37 1.84 -12.30
N TRP A 74 -9.14 1.99 -11.81
CA TRP A 74 -8.52 3.28 -11.56
C TRP A 74 -8.19 4.03 -12.86
N ILE A 75 -7.64 3.34 -13.87
CA ILE A 75 -7.39 3.93 -15.19
C ILE A 75 -8.71 4.41 -15.81
N LEU A 76 -9.75 3.57 -15.78
CA LEU A 76 -11.08 3.95 -16.27
C LEU A 76 -11.64 5.14 -15.50
N SER A 77 -11.44 5.21 -14.18
CA SER A 77 -11.83 6.37 -13.39
C SER A 77 -11.19 7.64 -13.93
N PHE A 78 -9.87 7.66 -14.10
CA PHE A 78 -9.15 8.87 -14.48
C PHE A 78 -9.47 9.30 -15.90
N ILE A 79 -9.59 8.36 -16.84
CA ILE A 79 -9.97 8.66 -18.23
C ILE A 79 -11.39 9.23 -18.30
N LEU A 80 -12.35 8.62 -17.60
CA LEU A 80 -13.74 9.09 -17.63
C LEU A 80 -13.89 10.44 -16.89
N SER A 81 -13.19 10.62 -15.78
CA SER A 81 -13.14 11.89 -15.06
C SER A 81 -12.59 13.01 -15.94
N ASP A 82 -11.50 12.77 -16.66
CA ASP A 82 -10.90 13.72 -17.59
C ASP A 82 -11.86 14.04 -18.74
N TYR A 83 -12.38 13.01 -19.42
CA TYR A 83 -13.34 13.14 -20.52
C TYR A 83 -14.57 13.98 -20.13
N TYR A 84 -15.24 13.64 -19.02
CA TYR A 84 -16.42 14.38 -18.59
C TYR A 84 -16.09 15.76 -18.01
N SER A 85 -14.86 15.99 -17.54
CA SER A 85 -14.43 17.34 -17.14
C SER A 85 -14.27 18.25 -18.35
N ALA A 86 -13.74 17.72 -19.47
CA ALA A 86 -13.64 18.45 -20.73
C ALA A 86 -15.00 18.70 -21.38
N VAL A 87 -15.87 17.67 -21.44
CA VAL A 87 -17.21 17.79 -22.05
C VAL A 87 -18.08 18.83 -21.33
N PHE A 88 -17.97 18.93 -20.00
CA PHE A 88 -18.73 19.87 -19.19
C PHE A 88 -17.92 21.09 -18.75
N ALA A 89 -16.78 21.37 -19.39
CA ALA A 89 -15.98 22.53 -19.05
C ALA A 89 -16.78 23.83 -19.23
N GLY A 90 -16.91 24.62 -18.16
CA GLY A 90 -17.62 25.90 -18.18
C GLY A 90 -19.15 25.79 -18.33
N ARG A 91 -19.73 24.59 -18.26
CA ARG A 91 -21.18 24.36 -18.37
C ARG A 91 -21.68 23.44 -17.27
N LYS A 92 -22.95 23.58 -16.91
CA LYS A 92 -23.61 22.62 -16.02
C LYS A 92 -23.80 21.28 -16.77
N PRO A 93 -23.64 20.13 -16.11
CA PRO A 93 -23.97 18.83 -16.70
C PRO A 93 -25.43 18.73 -17.09
N ASP A 94 -25.68 18.07 -18.22
CA ASP A 94 -27.03 17.75 -18.69
C ASP A 94 -27.68 16.64 -17.84
N PHE A 95 -26.86 15.85 -17.15
CA PHE A 95 -27.29 14.78 -16.26
C PHE A 95 -26.35 14.65 -15.06
N THR A 96 -26.85 14.02 -14.01
CA THR A 96 -26.06 13.64 -12.83
C THR A 96 -26.10 12.13 -12.65
N ILE A 97 -25.05 11.58 -12.04
CA ILE A 97 -24.98 10.17 -11.69
C ILE A 97 -25.04 10.10 -10.16
N LEU A 98 -26.12 9.56 -9.61
CA LEU A 98 -26.36 9.53 -8.15
C LEU A 98 -26.27 10.93 -7.49
N GLY A 99 -26.67 11.97 -8.22
CA GLY A 99 -26.56 13.36 -7.76
C GLY A 99 -25.17 13.98 -7.89
N LEU A 100 -24.18 13.24 -8.39
CA LEU A 100 -22.81 13.71 -8.59
C LEU A 100 -22.59 14.24 -10.01
N HIS A 101 -21.68 15.20 -10.13
CA HIS A 101 -21.16 15.65 -11.42
C HIS A 101 -20.54 14.44 -12.16
N PRO A 102 -20.82 14.21 -13.45
CA PRO A 102 -20.32 13.03 -14.16
C PRO A 102 -18.81 12.82 -14.07
N SER A 103 -18.01 13.89 -14.14
CA SER A 103 -16.54 13.79 -13.95
C SER A 103 -16.11 13.27 -12.58
N PHE A 104 -16.89 13.53 -11.53
CA PHE A 104 -16.58 13.07 -10.17
C PHE A 104 -17.24 11.71 -9.86
N ALA A 105 -18.39 11.43 -10.46
CA ALA A 105 -19.13 10.20 -10.23
C ALA A 105 -18.31 8.95 -10.55
N TRP A 106 -17.53 8.97 -11.63
CA TRP A 106 -16.65 7.84 -11.98
C TRP A 106 -15.56 7.61 -10.95
N THR A 107 -15.02 8.66 -10.33
CA THR A 107 -14.10 8.54 -9.20
C THR A 107 -14.75 7.84 -8.01
N VAL A 108 -16.01 8.15 -7.71
CA VAL A 108 -16.72 7.48 -6.61
C VAL A 108 -17.05 6.02 -6.97
N LEU A 109 -17.54 5.77 -8.18
CA LEU A 109 -18.02 4.46 -8.59
C LEU A 109 -16.90 3.46 -8.83
N THR A 110 -15.89 3.80 -9.63
CA THR A 110 -14.85 2.84 -10.03
C THR A 110 -13.63 2.92 -9.12
N TYR A 111 -13.16 4.12 -8.78
CA TYR A 111 -11.96 4.30 -7.94
C TYR A 111 -12.25 3.98 -6.46
N TRP A 112 -13.30 4.56 -5.86
CA TRP A 112 -13.67 4.26 -4.47
C TRP A 112 -14.39 2.92 -4.34
N ILE A 113 -15.63 2.83 -4.81
CA ILE A 113 -16.46 1.65 -4.55
C ILE A 113 -15.86 0.43 -5.26
N GLY A 114 -15.62 0.55 -6.57
CA GLY A 114 -15.03 -0.52 -7.37
C GLY A 114 -13.65 -0.95 -6.84
N GLY A 115 -12.77 0.01 -6.55
CA GLY A 115 -11.43 -0.25 -6.03
C GLY A 115 -11.45 -0.94 -4.67
N MET A 116 -12.24 -0.43 -3.72
CA MET A 116 -12.35 -1.00 -2.37
C MET A 116 -12.98 -2.39 -2.38
N VAL A 117 -14.04 -2.60 -3.17
CA VAL A 117 -14.66 -3.93 -3.31
C VAL A 117 -13.70 -4.91 -3.98
N THR A 118 -13.01 -4.49 -5.04
CA THR A 118 -12.06 -5.36 -5.77
C THR A 118 -10.92 -5.81 -4.87
N LEU A 119 -10.25 -4.86 -4.18
CA LEU A 119 -9.18 -5.21 -3.25
C LEU A 119 -9.73 -5.97 -2.04
N GLY A 120 -10.76 -5.48 -1.36
CA GLY A 120 -11.29 -6.10 -0.15
C GLY A 120 -11.73 -7.55 -0.37
N TYR A 121 -12.52 -7.80 -1.42
CA TYR A 121 -12.95 -9.16 -1.75
C TYR A 121 -11.78 -10.02 -2.24
N GLY A 122 -10.92 -9.49 -3.10
CA GLY A 122 -9.78 -10.25 -3.63
C GLY A 122 -8.77 -10.64 -2.57
N TYR A 123 -8.39 -9.72 -1.67
CA TYR A 123 -7.49 -10.00 -0.56
C TYR A 123 -8.09 -11.00 0.43
N SER A 124 -9.40 -10.93 0.70
CA SER A 124 -10.09 -11.89 1.56
C SER A 124 -10.13 -13.29 0.93
N LYS A 125 -10.55 -13.40 -0.33
CA LYS A 125 -10.67 -14.68 -1.05
C LYS A 125 -9.32 -15.35 -1.29
N LEU A 126 -8.28 -14.56 -1.51
CA LEU A 126 -6.93 -15.04 -1.81
C LEU A 126 -5.98 -14.91 -0.61
N ALA A 127 -6.53 -14.73 0.60
CA ALA A 127 -5.77 -14.58 1.84
C ALA A 127 -4.69 -15.64 2.02
N ARG A 128 -5.04 -16.90 1.73
CA ARG A 128 -4.14 -18.06 1.79
C ARG A 128 -2.84 -17.93 1.00
N TYR A 129 -2.76 -17.04 0.02
CA TYR A 129 -1.57 -16.86 -0.82
C TYR A 129 -0.61 -15.79 -0.30
N TRP A 130 -1.04 -14.93 0.63
CA TRP A 130 -0.22 -13.83 1.15
C TRP A 130 -0.11 -13.81 2.68
N LEU A 131 -1.09 -14.38 3.40
CA LEU A 131 -1.08 -14.47 4.86
C LEU A 131 -1.82 -15.74 5.32
N THR A 132 -1.09 -16.82 5.58
CA THR A 132 -1.69 -18.02 6.18
C THR A 132 -1.88 -17.84 7.68
N ASP A 133 -2.78 -18.62 8.28
CA ASP A 133 -2.97 -18.63 9.74
C ASP A 133 -1.68 -19.03 10.48
N GLU A 134 -0.87 -19.89 9.86
CA GLU A 134 0.44 -20.31 10.35
C GLU A 134 1.45 -19.15 10.32
N ASP A 135 1.51 -18.40 9.22
CA ASP A 135 2.35 -17.20 9.10
C ASP A 135 1.96 -16.17 10.18
N TRP A 136 0.65 -15.99 10.37
CA TRP A 136 0.11 -15.07 11.36
C TRP A 136 0.42 -15.51 12.80
N LYS A 137 0.32 -16.82 13.07
CA LYS A 137 0.69 -17.37 14.38
C LYS A 137 2.19 -17.21 14.64
N ALA A 138 3.03 -17.55 13.68
CA ALA A 138 4.48 -17.38 13.77
C ALA A 138 4.87 -15.91 13.98
N PHE A 139 4.18 -14.97 13.30
CA PHE A 139 4.36 -13.54 13.50
C PHE A 139 4.01 -13.12 14.94
N LYS A 140 2.84 -13.54 15.46
CA LYS A 140 2.44 -13.23 16.85
C LYS A 140 3.42 -13.78 17.88
N GLU A 141 3.90 -15.01 17.69
CA GLU A 141 4.91 -15.63 18.56
C GLU A 141 6.23 -14.84 18.53
N LYS A 142 6.66 -14.38 17.34
CA LYS A 142 7.86 -13.54 17.20
C LYS A 142 7.71 -12.21 17.95
N ILE A 143 6.56 -11.55 17.83
CA ILE A 143 6.28 -10.29 18.55
C ILE A 143 6.23 -10.51 20.06
N ALA A 144 5.61 -11.59 20.52
CA ALA A 144 5.57 -11.93 21.95
C ALA A 144 6.97 -12.12 22.53
N LYS A 145 7.83 -12.88 21.83
CA LYS A 145 9.24 -13.08 22.23
C LYS A 145 10.04 -11.78 22.25
N LEU A 146 9.84 -10.90 21.25
CA LEU A 146 10.49 -9.59 21.21
C LEU A 146 10.07 -8.72 22.40
N LYS A 147 8.78 -8.72 22.74
CA LYS A 147 8.26 -7.98 23.89
C LYS A 147 8.86 -8.47 25.21
N GLU A 148 8.86 -9.79 25.43
CA GLU A 148 9.48 -10.41 26.61
C GLU A 148 10.98 -10.11 26.71
N SER A 149 11.70 -10.17 25.58
CA SER A 149 13.13 -9.83 25.54
C SER A 149 13.40 -8.36 25.85
N ASN A 150 12.52 -7.45 25.41
CA ASN A 150 12.62 -6.02 25.67
C ASN A 150 12.30 -5.71 27.13
N GLU A 151 11.23 -6.28 27.70
CA GLU A 151 10.89 -6.13 29.13
C GLU A 151 12.03 -6.66 30.01
N THR A 152 12.55 -7.85 29.72
CA THR A 152 13.73 -8.42 30.41
C THR A 152 14.99 -7.55 30.27
N SER A 153 15.14 -6.82 29.16
CA SER A 153 16.27 -5.90 28.99
C SER A 153 16.10 -4.61 29.80
N VAL A 154 14.86 -4.09 29.90
CA VAL A 154 14.53 -2.90 30.69
C VAL A 154 14.67 -3.18 32.18
N ASP A 155 14.19 -4.33 32.66
CA ASP A 155 14.31 -4.74 34.07
C ASP A 155 15.78 -4.92 34.47
N ARG A 156 16.60 -5.51 33.60
CA ARG A 156 18.05 -5.61 33.82
C ARG A 156 18.72 -4.24 33.93
N VAL A 157 18.36 -3.30 33.05
CA VAL A 157 18.91 -1.92 33.13
C VAL A 157 18.47 -1.23 34.42
N ALA A 158 17.20 -1.40 34.83
CA ALA A 158 16.70 -0.87 36.10
C ALA A 158 17.50 -1.43 37.29
N ASP A 159 17.69 -2.75 37.37
CA ASP A 159 18.48 -3.40 38.43
C ASP A 159 19.94 -2.95 38.44
N TYR A 160 20.57 -2.76 37.27
CA TYR A 160 21.92 -2.21 37.17
C TYR A 160 21.98 -0.76 37.68
N THR A 161 21.02 0.09 37.34
CA THR A 161 20.99 1.50 37.82
C THR A 161 20.74 1.61 39.32
N VAL A 162 19.87 0.75 39.88
CA VAL A 162 19.61 0.70 41.33
C VAL A 162 20.85 0.22 42.08
N ASN A 163 21.54 -0.82 41.60
CA ASN A 163 22.77 -1.32 42.23
C ASN A 163 23.92 -0.31 42.18
N ILE A 164 24.08 0.45 41.08
CA ILE A 164 25.07 1.52 41.01
C ILE A 164 24.72 2.65 41.99
N GLY A 165 23.46 3.10 42.04
CA GLY A 165 23.01 4.13 42.97
C GLY A 165 23.20 3.76 44.45
N ALA A 166 22.89 2.51 44.81
CA ALA A 166 23.10 1.99 46.17
C ALA A 166 24.59 1.94 46.55
N LYS A 167 25.47 1.57 45.61
CA LYS A 167 26.92 1.48 45.84
C LYS A 167 27.58 2.86 45.96
N THR A 168 27.05 3.89 45.30
CA THR A 168 27.55 5.28 45.41
C THR A 168 27.10 6.01 46.68
N ILE A 169 25.95 5.63 47.27
CA ILE A 169 25.42 6.29 48.48
C ILE A 169 25.88 5.58 49.77
N GLY A 170 26.16 4.27 49.73
CA GLY A 170 26.64 3.51 50.90
C GLY A 170 28.15 3.55 51.16
N GLY A 171 28.94 4.16 50.27
CA GLY A 171 30.41 4.20 50.34
C GLY A 171 30.99 5.44 51.04
N GLY A 172 30.17 6.39 51.46
CA GLY A 172 30.60 7.57 52.22
C GLY A 172 30.57 7.31 53.73
N LYS A 173 31.61 6.68 54.26
CA LYS A 173 31.99 6.79 55.68
C LYS A 173 33.39 7.36 55.77
#